data_AF-A0A9W5PBF3-F1
#
_entry.id   AF-A0A9W5PBF3-F1
#
_cell.length_a   1.000
_cell.length_b   1.000
_cell.length_c   1.000
_cell.angle_alpha   90.00
_cell.angle_beta   90.00
_cell.angle_gamma   90.00
#
_symmetry.space_group_name_H-M   'P 1'
#
loop_
_entity.id
_entity.type
_entity.pdbx_description
1 polymer ?
#
loop_
_entity_poly.entity_id
_entity_poly.type
_entity_poly.pdbx_seq_one_letter_code
_entity_poly.pdbx_strand_id
1 'polypeptide(L)'
;MRVFTYIIPLYYYLEVAEYSNLAEMSTIVDLDLIENNDDIKSYFYNRLMALLGASAFSQNKMTQARFYCSYGINLKNIDRLVAYSCLTMGNTYILDDYERAKEYFLKGLNHTDNNHLAELQLTRSLCFLENHWRKENFWLNPDSEETTDIQEIAHYHIKRNNLDYAKEILDYLEEIPSIDNDYGIHFYLKGLAYKDKRYFYKSIKHFKLSGDLFCVRLPLDQLREMGEDAQILDLLAL
;
A
#
# COMPACT_ATOMS: atom_id res chain seq x y z
N MET A 1 -1.94 29.95 -8.47
CA MET A 1 -0.85 29.28 -7.71
C MET A 1 -0.50 27.97 -8.42
N ARG A 2 0.67 27.89 -9.07
CA ARG A 2 1.11 26.69 -9.81
C ARG A 2 1.30 25.45 -8.92
N VAL A 3 1.60 25.63 -7.65
CA VAL A 3 1.82 24.52 -6.69
C VAL A 3 0.58 23.64 -6.49
N PHE A 4 -0.63 24.21 -6.46
CA PHE A 4 -1.86 23.43 -6.39
C PHE A 4 -2.03 22.49 -7.58
N THR A 5 -1.64 22.96 -8.76
CA THR A 5 -1.69 22.19 -10.00
C THR A 5 -0.84 20.92 -9.92
N TYR A 6 0.17 20.89 -9.05
CA TYR A 6 1.06 19.73 -8.91
C TYR A 6 0.73 18.84 -7.72
N ILE A 7 0.29 19.38 -6.58
CA ILE A 7 -0.02 18.58 -5.38
C ILE A 7 -1.36 17.85 -5.49
N ILE A 8 -2.40 18.48 -6.05
CA ILE A 8 -3.73 17.86 -6.14
C ILE A 8 -3.71 16.55 -6.96
N PRO A 9 -3.06 16.49 -8.14
CA PRO A 9 -2.93 15.25 -8.88
C PRO A 9 -2.24 14.12 -8.12
N LEU A 10 -1.31 14.42 -7.21
CA LEU A 10 -0.66 13.37 -6.40
C LEU A 10 -1.66 12.63 -5.51
N TYR A 11 -2.63 13.35 -4.92
CA TYR A 11 -3.68 12.69 -4.15
C TYR A 11 -4.54 11.77 -5.03
N TYR A 12 -4.89 12.24 -6.24
CA TYR A 12 -5.64 11.43 -7.19
C TYR A 12 -4.87 10.16 -7.58
N TYR A 13 -3.61 10.29 -8.00
CA TYR A 13 -2.79 9.13 -8.37
C TYR A 13 -2.59 8.15 -7.21
N LEU A 14 -2.47 8.65 -5.98
CA LEU A 14 -2.41 7.79 -4.80
C LEU A 14 -3.74 7.04 -4.58
N GLU A 15 -4.88 7.72 -4.73
CA GLU A 15 -6.22 7.15 -4.56
C GLU A 15 -6.54 6.07 -5.59
N VAL A 16 -6.14 6.27 -6.85
CA VAL A 16 -6.37 5.28 -7.94
C VAL A 16 -5.21 4.29 -8.13
N ALA A 17 -4.24 4.26 -7.20
CA ALA A 17 -3.06 3.41 -7.23
C ALA A 17 -2.20 3.51 -8.53
N GLU A 18 -2.14 4.70 -9.11
CA GLU A 18 -1.32 5.05 -10.28
C GLU A 18 0.07 5.51 -9.82
N TYR A 19 0.85 4.60 -9.25
CA TYR A 19 2.09 4.90 -8.54
C TYR A 19 3.23 5.38 -9.43
N SER A 20 3.27 4.96 -10.70
CA SER A 20 4.21 5.49 -11.69
C SER A 20 4.02 7.00 -11.86
N ASN A 21 2.77 7.43 -12.04
CA ASN A 21 2.41 8.84 -12.20
C ASN A 21 2.63 9.61 -10.89
N LEU A 22 2.31 9.01 -9.74
CA LEU A 22 2.61 9.59 -8.42
C LEU A 22 4.12 9.86 -8.28
N ALA A 23 4.97 8.90 -8.63
CA ALA A 23 6.42 9.03 -8.52
C ALA A 23 6.98 10.13 -9.43
N GLU A 24 6.63 10.12 -10.71
CA GLU A 24 7.10 11.11 -11.67
C GLU A 24 6.66 12.53 -11.28
N MET A 25 5.36 12.71 -11.03
CA MET A 25 4.77 14.00 -10.71
C MET A 25 5.25 14.56 -9.37
N SER A 26 5.63 13.70 -8.42
CA SER A 26 6.17 14.17 -7.13
C SER A 26 7.47 14.94 -7.27
N THR A 27 8.25 14.68 -8.33
CA THR A 27 9.56 15.32 -8.56
C THR A 27 9.47 16.75 -9.07
N ILE A 28 8.31 17.17 -9.57
CA ILE A 28 8.11 18.49 -10.18
C ILE A 28 7.41 19.49 -9.25
N VAL A 29 7.03 19.07 -8.04
CA VAL A 29 6.41 19.97 -7.05
C VAL A 29 7.48 20.89 -6.49
N ASP A 30 7.40 22.17 -6.86
CA ASP A 30 8.26 23.22 -6.33
C ASP A 30 7.48 24.15 -5.37
N LEU A 31 7.76 24.03 -4.07
CA LEU A 31 7.14 24.85 -3.03
C LEU A 31 7.72 26.26 -2.94
N ASP A 32 8.86 26.54 -3.56
CA ASP A 32 9.47 27.88 -3.56
C ASP A 32 8.68 28.87 -4.42
N LEU A 33 7.77 28.37 -5.26
CA LEU A 33 6.79 29.16 -6.00
C LEU A 33 5.71 29.82 -5.11
N ILE A 34 5.63 29.48 -3.82
CA ILE A 34 4.75 30.14 -2.85
C ILE A 34 5.54 31.29 -2.20
N GLU A 35 5.45 32.47 -2.80
CA GLU A 35 6.07 33.69 -2.28
C GLU A 35 5.17 34.38 -1.24
N ASN A 36 5.78 34.97 -0.21
CA ASN A 36 5.14 35.88 0.75
C ASN A 36 3.97 35.27 1.57
N ASN A 37 3.96 33.96 1.80
CA ASN A 37 3.01 33.31 2.71
C ASN A 37 3.57 32.02 3.34
N ASP A 38 4.35 32.19 4.41
CA ASP A 38 5.06 31.09 5.08
C ASP A 38 4.12 30.07 5.73
N ASP A 39 2.96 30.52 6.24
CA ASP A 39 1.96 29.62 6.81
C ASP A 39 1.42 28.66 5.75
N ILE A 40 1.01 29.19 4.58
CA ILE A 40 0.55 28.37 3.46
C ILE A 40 1.67 27.44 2.97
N LYS A 41 2.90 27.95 2.84
CA LYS A 41 4.05 27.15 2.43
C LYS A 41 4.30 25.97 3.38
N SER A 42 4.25 26.21 4.68
CA SER A 42 4.37 25.17 5.73
C SER A 42 3.26 24.12 5.63
N TYR A 43 2.01 24.54 5.41
CA TYR A 43 0.89 23.63 5.19
C TYR A 43 1.07 22.73 3.97
N PHE A 44 1.58 23.26 2.85
CA PHE A 44 1.87 22.45 1.66
C PHE A 44 3.08 21.56 1.83
N TYR A 45 4.11 22.03 2.53
CA TYR A 45 5.28 21.22 2.87
C TYR A 45 4.87 19.94 3.61
N ASN A 46 4.06 20.05 4.66
CA ASN A 46 3.62 18.88 5.43
C ASN A 46 2.80 17.88 4.59
N ARG A 47 1.98 18.38 3.66
CA ARG A 47 1.24 17.52 2.72
C ARG A 47 2.16 16.83 1.72
N LEU A 48 3.11 17.58 1.16
CA LEU A 48 4.09 17.06 0.22
C LEU A 48 4.96 15.98 0.88
N MET A 49 5.38 16.15 2.14
CA MET A 49 6.13 15.12 2.86
C MET A 49 5.35 13.80 2.96
N ALA A 50 4.06 13.84 3.31
CA ALA A 50 3.25 12.62 3.36
C ALA A 50 3.15 11.93 1.98
N LEU A 51 2.93 12.72 0.92
CA LEU A 51 2.84 12.22 -0.46
C LEU A 51 4.18 11.66 -0.97
N LEU A 52 5.29 12.32 -0.67
CA LEU A 52 6.64 11.83 -0.97
C LEU A 52 6.96 10.56 -0.19
N GLY A 53 6.47 10.43 1.04
CA GLY A 53 6.54 9.18 1.81
C GLY A 53 5.84 8.04 1.08
N ALA A 54 4.59 8.24 0.67
CA ALA A 54 3.81 7.25 -0.06
C ALA A 54 4.43 6.90 -1.42
N SER A 55 4.92 7.90 -2.15
CA SER A 55 5.64 7.71 -3.42
C SER A 55 6.92 6.91 -3.22
N ALA A 56 7.78 7.29 -2.27
CA ALA A 56 9.00 6.54 -1.99
C ALA A 56 8.69 5.11 -1.55
N PHE A 57 7.61 4.90 -0.80
CA PHE A 57 7.15 3.57 -0.40
C PHE A 57 6.79 2.71 -1.61
N SER A 58 5.91 3.17 -2.50
CA SER A 58 5.52 2.40 -3.69
C SER A 58 6.68 2.12 -4.63
N GLN A 59 7.70 2.97 -4.64
CA GLN A 59 8.94 2.76 -5.40
C GLN A 59 9.98 1.90 -4.67
N ASN A 60 9.59 1.19 -3.61
CA ASN A 60 10.43 0.35 -2.77
C ASN A 60 11.64 1.08 -2.12
N LYS A 61 11.57 2.41 -1.95
CA LYS A 61 12.64 3.25 -1.36
C LYS A 61 12.41 3.45 0.14
N MET A 62 12.46 2.36 0.89
CA MET A 62 12.04 2.31 2.30
C MET A 62 12.71 3.35 3.21
N THR A 63 14.03 3.54 3.11
CA THR A 63 14.75 4.53 3.93
C THR A 63 14.27 5.95 3.65
N GLN A 64 14.01 6.27 2.38
CA GLN A 64 13.51 7.58 1.97
C GLN A 64 12.05 7.76 2.40
N ALA A 65 11.21 6.73 2.26
CA ALA A 65 9.83 6.76 2.72
C ALA A 65 9.73 7.06 4.22
N ARG A 66 10.51 6.32 5.04
CA ARG A 66 10.57 6.53 6.50
C ARG A 66 11.08 7.92 6.87
N PHE A 67 12.07 8.44 6.15
CA PHE A 67 12.55 9.81 6.34
C PHE A 67 11.42 10.82 6.16
N TYR A 68 10.65 10.75 5.08
CA TYR A 68 9.52 11.66 4.85
C TYR A 68 8.40 11.49 5.88
N CYS A 69 8.02 10.25 6.20
CA CYS A 69 6.99 9.97 7.21
C CYS A 69 7.37 10.52 8.60
N SER A 70 8.67 10.58 8.93
CA SER A 70 9.12 11.12 10.21
C SER A 70 8.72 12.59 10.42
N TYR A 71 8.61 13.39 9.36
CA TYR A 71 8.13 14.77 9.46
C TYR A 71 6.67 14.82 9.89
N GLY A 72 5.81 14.03 9.24
CA GLY A 72 4.38 14.03 9.50
C GLY A 72 4.01 13.43 10.85
N ILE A 73 4.72 12.39 11.30
CA ILE A 73 4.49 11.75 12.62
C ILE A 73 4.78 12.72 13.79
N ASN A 74 5.69 13.67 13.59
CA ASN A 74 6.07 14.63 14.64
C ASN A 74 5.22 15.91 14.63
N LEU A 75 4.19 15.98 13.79
CA LEU A 75 3.23 17.10 13.80
C LEU A 75 2.35 17.04 15.06
N LYS A 76 2.08 18.20 15.65
CA LYS A 76 1.29 18.31 16.90
C LYS A 76 -0.19 18.60 16.68
N ASN A 77 -0.56 19.19 15.54
CA ASN A 77 -1.88 19.82 15.35
C ASN A 77 -2.58 19.40 14.04
N ILE A 78 -2.11 18.35 13.36
CA ILE A 78 -2.69 17.91 12.08
C ILE A 78 -2.85 16.39 12.09
N ASP A 79 -3.83 15.90 12.85
CA ASP A 79 -4.08 14.47 13.06
C ASP A 79 -4.17 13.68 11.75
N ARG A 80 -4.85 14.25 10.74
CA ARG A 80 -4.92 13.63 9.41
C ARG A 80 -3.53 13.28 8.85
N LEU A 81 -2.57 14.19 8.93
CA LEU A 81 -1.22 13.93 8.40
C LEU A 81 -0.41 13.00 9.29
N VAL A 82 -0.63 13.03 10.61
CA VAL A 82 -0.04 12.06 11.54
C VAL A 82 -0.53 10.65 11.20
N ALA A 83 -1.84 10.46 11.05
CA ALA A 83 -2.45 9.17 10.72
C ALA A 83 -1.90 8.59 9.40
N TYR A 84 -1.90 9.37 8.31
CA TYR A 84 -1.34 8.90 7.03
C TYR A 84 0.18 8.67 7.08
N SER A 85 0.93 9.45 7.87
CA SER A 85 2.37 9.23 8.01
C SER A 85 2.68 7.98 8.82
N CYS A 86 1.89 7.70 9.85
CA CYS A 86 1.93 6.43 10.59
C CYS A 86 1.53 5.25 9.70
N LEU A 87 0.49 5.37 8.89
CA LEU A 87 0.07 4.38 7.90
C LEU A 87 1.23 4.01 6.97
N THR A 88 1.80 4.99 6.28
CA THR A 88 2.92 4.73 5.35
C THR A 88 4.15 4.19 6.08
N MET A 89 4.47 4.72 7.27
CA MET A 89 5.59 4.22 8.09
C MET A 89 5.41 2.75 8.45
N GLY A 90 4.22 2.35 8.92
CA GLY A 90 3.90 0.95 9.21
C GLY A 90 3.99 0.07 7.97
N ASN A 91 3.49 0.55 6.83
CA ASN A 91 3.60 -0.15 5.55
C ASN A 91 5.05 -0.41 5.14
N THR A 92 6.01 0.49 5.47
CA THR A 92 7.43 0.24 5.20
C THR A 92 8.05 -0.94 5.98
N TYR A 93 7.33 -1.47 6.98
CA TYR A 93 7.74 -2.62 7.78
C TYR A 93 6.83 -3.84 7.59
N ILE A 94 5.72 -3.72 6.82
CA ILE A 94 4.61 -4.69 6.84
C ILE A 94 5.02 -6.11 6.45
N LEU A 95 6.03 -6.26 5.59
CA LEU A 95 6.58 -7.55 5.16
C LEU A 95 7.81 -7.99 5.96
N ASP A 96 8.42 -7.10 6.73
CA ASP A 96 9.77 -7.26 7.28
C ASP A 96 9.80 -7.32 8.82
N ASP A 97 8.92 -6.57 9.50
CA ASP A 97 8.86 -6.48 10.97
C ASP A 97 7.42 -6.25 11.43
N TYR A 98 6.77 -7.33 11.86
CA TYR A 98 5.38 -7.34 12.32
C TYR A 98 5.11 -6.37 13.48
N GLU A 99 5.95 -6.38 14.52
CA GLU A 99 5.69 -5.59 15.73
C GLU A 99 5.81 -4.10 15.43
N ARG A 100 6.83 -3.69 14.65
CA ARG A 100 6.97 -2.29 14.24
C ARG A 100 5.85 -1.83 13.33
N ALA A 101 5.46 -2.65 12.36
CA ALA A 101 4.35 -2.32 11.47
C ALA A 101 3.07 -2.08 12.29
N LYS A 102 2.74 -3.02 13.19
CA LYS A 102 1.57 -2.94 14.07
C LYS A 102 1.61 -1.73 15.00
N GLU A 103 2.75 -1.45 15.62
CA GLU A 103 2.92 -0.28 16.49
C GLU A 103 2.56 1.01 15.77
N TYR A 104 3.07 1.21 14.54
CA TYR A 104 2.76 2.41 13.76
C TYR A 104 1.29 2.47 13.32
N PHE A 105 0.69 1.35 12.91
CA PHE A 105 -0.72 1.36 12.55
C PHE A 105 -1.62 1.72 13.74
N LEU A 106 -1.39 1.11 14.91
CA LEU A 106 -2.13 1.42 16.13
C LEU A 106 -1.89 2.87 16.59
N LYS A 107 -0.65 3.36 16.46
CA LYS A 107 -0.36 4.78 16.70
C LYS A 107 -1.15 5.68 15.75
N GLY A 108 -1.27 5.31 14.47
CA GLY A 108 -2.06 6.05 13.49
C GLY A 108 -3.55 6.12 13.83
N LEU A 109 -4.13 5.03 14.32
CA LEU A 109 -5.55 4.96 14.71
C LEU A 109 -5.91 5.93 15.84
N ASN A 110 -4.96 6.27 16.72
CA ASN A 110 -5.18 7.30 17.75
C ASN A 110 -5.33 8.73 17.19
N HIS A 111 -5.21 8.92 15.88
CA HIS A 111 -5.31 10.20 15.18
C HIS A 111 -6.41 10.20 14.10
N THR A 112 -7.44 9.36 14.23
CA THR A 112 -8.50 9.21 13.21
C THR A 112 -9.89 9.69 13.63
N ASP A 113 -10.05 10.34 14.79
CA ASP A 113 -11.34 10.76 15.37
C ASP A 113 -12.29 11.50 14.41
N ASN A 114 -11.76 12.15 13.36
CA ASN A 114 -12.56 12.83 12.31
C ASN A 114 -12.10 12.48 10.88
N ASN A 115 -11.51 11.30 10.70
CA ASN A 115 -10.96 10.87 9.42
C ASN A 115 -11.20 9.38 9.18
N HIS A 116 -12.46 9.02 8.91
CA HIS A 116 -12.87 7.64 8.61
C HIS A 116 -12.07 7.02 7.46
N LEU A 117 -11.63 7.81 6.48
CA LEU A 117 -10.82 7.28 5.39
C LEU A 117 -9.45 6.81 5.89
N ALA A 118 -8.78 7.57 6.77
CA ALA A 118 -7.52 7.10 7.36
C ALA A 118 -7.73 5.91 8.28
N GLU A 119 -8.81 5.91 9.07
CA GLU A 119 -9.20 4.76 9.91
C GLU A 119 -9.35 3.49 9.07
N LEU A 120 -10.14 3.56 8.00
CA LEU A 120 -10.36 2.45 7.06
C LEU A 120 -9.04 1.94 6.46
N GLN A 121 -8.15 2.83 6.03
CA GLN A 121 -6.87 2.41 5.42
C GLN A 121 -5.90 1.80 6.45
N LEU A 122 -5.92 2.29 7.68
CA LEU A 122 -5.15 1.72 8.80
C LEU A 122 -5.68 0.34 9.20
N THR A 123 -6.99 0.16 9.31
CA THR A 123 -7.59 -1.14 9.63
C THR A 123 -7.38 -2.15 8.50
N ARG A 124 -7.46 -1.74 7.22
CA ARG A 124 -7.08 -2.58 6.08
C ARG A 124 -5.61 -3.00 6.12
N SER A 125 -4.70 -2.10 6.47
CA SER A 125 -3.28 -2.43 6.59
C SER A 125 -3.00 -3.38 7.77
N LEU A 126 -3.71 -3.22 8.89
CA LEU A 126 -3.70 -4.16 10.00
C LEU A 126 -4.25 -5.54 9.58
N CYS A 127 -5.35 -5.56 8.83
CA CYS A 127 -5.93 -6.79 8.30
C CYS A 127 -4.95 -7.57 7.43
N PHE A 128 -4.32 -6.89 6.46
CA PHE A 128 -3.26 -7.48 5.66
C PHE A 128 -2.09 -7.97 6.53
N LEU A 129 -1.65 -7.17 7.50
CA LEU A 129 -0.55 -7.52 8.39
C LEU A 129 -0.84 -8.84 9.15
N GLU A 130 -2.01 -8.97 9.78
CA GLU A 130 -2.37 -10.18 10.51
C GLU A 130 -2.40 -11.40 9.57
N ASN A 131 -2.98 -11.25 8.37
CA ASN A 131 -3.02 -12.32 7.37
C ASN A 131 -1.62 -12.73 6.89
N HIS A 132 -0.78 -11.76 6.52
CA HIS A 132 0.58 -12.00 6.03
C HIS A 132 1.38 -12.84 7.05
N TRP A 133 1.32 -12.45 8.33
CA TRP A 133 2.05 -13.06 9.43
C TRP A 133 1.32 -14.23 10.11
N ARG A 134 0.20 -14.72 9.55
CA ARG A 134 -0.60 -15.85 10.04
C ARG A 134 -1.07 -15.69 11.49
N LYS A 135 -1.41 -14.47 11.88
CA LYS A 135 -1.98 -14.13 13.18
C LYS A 135 -3.50 -14.25 13.16
N GLU A 136 -4.12 -14.07 14.33
CA GLU A 136 -5.57 -13.96 14.41
C GLU A 136 -6.01 -12.59 13.89
N ASN A 137 -7.01 -12.56 13.02
CA ASN A 137 -7.36 -11.36 12.27
C ASN A 137 -8.75 -10.85 12.63
N PHE A 138 -8.79 -9.92 13.58
CA PHE A 138 -10.02 -9.24 14.02
C PHE A 138 -10.36 -8.02 13.15
N TRP A 139 -9.54 -7.70 12.15
CA TRP A 139 -9.70 -6.54 11.27
C TRP A 139 -10.38 -6.88 9.95
N LEU A 140 -10.80 -8.14 9.76
CA LEU A 140 -11.62 -8.55 8.62
C LEU A 140 -12.93 -7.77 8.61
N ASN A 141 -13.35 -7.37 7.42
CA ASN A 141 -14.63 -6.68 7.21
C ASN A 141 -15.54 -7.52 6.30
N PRO A 142 -16.26 -8.51 6.85
CA PRO A 142 -17.08 -9.43 6.06
C PRO A 142 -18.31 -8.77 5.42
N ASP A 143 -18.71 -7.59 5.90
CA ASP A 143 -19.87 -6.85 5.41
C ASP A 143 -19.50 -5.87 4.28
N SER A 144 -18.22 -5.79 3.90
CA SER A 144 -17.75 -4.89 2.85
C SER A 144 -17.96 -5.46 1.44
N GLU A 145 -18.38 -4.60 0.51
CA GLU A 145 -18.46 -4.91 -0.91
C GLU A 145 -17.19 -4.50 -1.69
N GLU A 146 -16.21 -3.92 -1.00
CA GLU A 146 -14.97 -3.42 -1.60
C GLU A 146 -14.01 -4.56 -1.94
N THR A 147 -13.45 -4.55 -3.15
CA THR A 147 -12.55 -5.62 -3.65
C THR A 147 -11.40 -5.91 -2.68
N THR A 148 -10.75 -4.88 -2.14
CA THR A 148 -9.63 -5.04 -1.19
C THR A 148 -10.03 -5.79 0.08
N ASP A 149 -11.22 -5.52 0.63
CA ASP A 149 -11.68 -6.18 1.86
C ASP A 149 -12.04 -7.65 1.60
N ILE A 150 -12.71 -7.92 0.48
CA ILE A 150 -13.06 -9.29 0.05
C ILE A 150 -11.79 -10.12 -0.22
N GLN A 151 -10.76 -9.50 -0.82
CA GLN A 151 -9.46 -10.13 -1.03
C GLN A 151 -8.81 -10.55 0.31
N GLU A 152 -8.90 -9.74 1.35
CA GLU A 152 -8.35 -10.10 2.67
C GLU A 152 -9.13 -11.24 3.35
N ILE A 153 -10.43 -11.41 3.06
CA ILE A 153 -11.18 -12.60 3.47
C ILE A 153 -10.59 -13.83 2.78
N ALA A 154 -10.39 -13.79 1.46
CA ALA A 154 -9.74 -14.89 0.74
C ALA A 154 -8.33 -15.18 1.29
N HIS A 155 -7.53 -14.13 1.55
CA HIS A 155 -6.19 -14.24 2.12
C HIS A 155 -6.20 -14.94 3.48
N TYR A 156 -7.14 -14.57 4.37
CA TYR A 156 -7.33 -15.24 5.65
C TYR A 156 -7.61 -16.74 5.49
N HIS A 157 -8.53 -17.11 4.60
CA HIS A 157 -8.87 -18.51 4.33
C HIS A 157 -7.69 -19.30 3.73
N ILE A 158 -6.91 -18.70 2.83
CA ILE A 158 -5.68 -19.30 2.28
C ILE A 158 -4.71 -19.65 3.42
N LYS A 159 -4.46 -18.70 4.33
CA LYS A 159 -3.50 -18.89 5.43
C LYS A 159 -3.96 -19.91 6.47
N ARG A 160 -5.27 -20.20 6.53
CA ARG A 160 -5.88 -21.27 7.33
C ARG A 160 -6.11 -22.58 6.56
N ASN A 161 -5.59 -22.69 5.33
CA ASN A 161 -5.73 -23.85 4.45
C ASN A 161 -7.20 -24.20 4.08
N ASN A 162 -8.10 -23.22 4.17
CA ASN A 162 -9.49 -23.30 3.72
C ASN A 162 -9.58 -22.95 2.22
N LEU A 163 -8.90 -23.75 1.38
CA LEU A 163 -8.59 -23.36 0.00
C LEU A 163 -9.83 -23.33 -0.91
N ASP A 164 -10.80 -24.22 -0.72
CA ASP A 164 -11.98 -24.27 -1.61
C ASP A 164 -12.81 -22.99 -1.52
N TYR A 165 -13.06 -22.52 -0.29
CA TYR A 165 -13.77 -21.27 -0.07
C TYR A 165 -12.98 -20.04 -0.54
N ALA A 166 -11.67 -20.02 -0.32
CA ALA A 166 -10.83 -18.95 -0.84
C ALA A 166 -10.85 -18.87 -2.37
N LYS A 167 -10.86 -20.02 -3.05
CA LYS A 167 -10.94 -20.09 -4.52
C LYS A 167 -12.28 -19.60 -5.04
N GLU A 168 -13.38 -19.95 -4.38
CA GLU A 168 -14.71 -19.45 -4.72
C GLU A 168 -14.77 -17.90 -4.67
N ILE A 169 -14.23 -17.31 -3.60
CA ILE A 169 -14.14 -15.85 -3.46
C ILE A 169 -13.29 -15.25 -4.60
N LEU A 170 -12.13 -15.84 -4.87
CA LEU A 170 -11.22 -15.33 -5.91
C LEU A 170 -11.82 -15.46 -7.31
N ASP A 171 -12.48 -16.57 -7.63
CA ASP A 171 -13.12 -16.74 -8.94
C ASP A 171 -14.31 -15.77 -9.11
N TYR A 172 -15.05 -15.47 -8.03
CA TYR A 172 -16.07 -14.41 -8.04
C TYR A 172 -15.48 -13.03 -8.32
N LEU A 173 -14.37 -12.67 -7.66
CA LEU A 173 -13.71 -11.38 -7.84
C LEU A 173 -13.14 -11.17 -9.25
N GLU A 174 -12.85 -12.24 -10.00
CA GLU A 174 -12.32 -12.13 -11.37
C GLU A 174 -13.37 -11.58 -12.36
N GLU A 175 -14.66 -11.72 -12.04
CA GLU A 175 -15.77 -11.19 -12.83
C GLU A 175 -16.04 -9.69 -12.58
N ILE A 176 -15.41 -9.10 -11.55
CA ILE A 176 -15.58 -7.70 -11.18
C ILE A 176 -14.43 -6.87 -11.80
N PRO A 177 -14.73 -5.83 -12.61
CA PRO A 177 -13.71 -4.92 -13.10
C PRO A 177 -12.97 -4.24 -11.96
N SER A 178 -11.64 -4.20 -12.03
CA SER A 178 -10.80 -3.66 -10.98
C SER A 178 -9.58 -2.93 -11.56
N ILE A 179 -8.81 -2.27 -10.69
CA ILE A 179 -7.58 -1.57 -11.06
C ILE A 179 -6.38 -2.52 -11.06
N ASP A 180 -5.29 -2.13 -11.75
CA ASP A 180 -4.09 -2.97 -11.85
C ASP A 180 -3.50 -3.35 -10.48
N ASN A 181 -3.54 -2.47 -9.48
CA ASN A 181 -3.00 -2.79 -8.16
C ASN A 181 -3.79 -3.93 -7.47
N ASP A 182 -5.12 -3.86 -7.52
CA ASP A 182 -6.01 -4.90 -7.00
C ASP A 182 -5.84 -6.22 -7.77
N TYR A 183 -5.66 -6.18 -9.10
CA TYR A 183 -5.32 -7.38 -9.88
C TYR A 183 -3.97 -7.98 -9.47
N GLY A 184 -3.00 -7.13 -9.09
CA GLY A 184 -1.72 -7.55 -8.53
C GLY A 184 -1.90 -8.44 -7.30
N ILE A 185 -2.68 -7.97 -6.32
CA ILE A 185 -2.99 -8.74 -5.10
C ILE A 185 -3.83 -9.97 -5.42
N HIS A 186 -4.86 -9.84 -6.25
CA HIS A 186 -5.73 -10.94 -6.66
C HIS A 186 -4.94 -12.13 -7.23
N PHE A 187 -4.05 -11.87 -8.19
CA PHE A 187 -3.26 -12.95 -8.79
C PHE A 187 -2.18 -13.48 -7.83
N TYR A 188 -1.68 -12.67 -6.89
CA TYR A 188 -0.82 -13.19 -5.82
C TYR A 188 -1.60 -14.20 -4.95
N LEU A 189 -2.83 -13.87 -4.55
CA LEU A 189 -3.69 -14.77 -3.78
C LEU A 189 -4.07 -16.03 -4.58
N LYS A 190 -4.37 -15.93 -5.88
CA LYS A 190 -4.58 -17.11 -6.74
C LYS A 190 -3.31 -17.97 -6.81
N GLY A 191 -2.12 -17.38 -6.90
CA GLY A 191 -0.86 -18.12 -6.86
C GLY A 191 -0.73 -18.95 -5.59
N LEU A 192 -1.05 -18.37 -4.43
CA LEU A 192 -1.07 -19.08 -3.15
C LEU A 192 -2.14 -20.20 -3.10
N ALA A 193 -3.37 -19.90 -3.51
CA ALA A 193 -4.50 -20.82 -3.39
C ALA A 193 -4.43 -22.02 -4.34
N TYR A 194 -3.98 -21.79 -5.59
CA TYR A 194 -3.87 -22.82 -6.62
C TYR A 194 -2.48 -23.47 -6.67
N LYS A 195 -1.49 -22.91 -5.95
CA LYS A 195 -0.08 -23.33 -5.99
C LYS A 195 0.49 -23.34 -7.40
N ASP A 196 0.12 -22.33 -8.19
CA ASP A 196 0.49 -22.21 -9.59
C ASP A 196 1.26 -20.93 -9.85
N LYS A 197 2.54 -21.10 -10.21
CA LYS A 197 3.49 -20.01 -10.45
C LYS A 197 3.06 -19.05 -11.56
N ARG A 198 2.21 -19.49 -12.49
CA ARG A 198 1.67 -18.63 -13.57
C ARG A 198 0.91 -17.43 -13.03
N TYR A 199 0.23 -17.58 -11.89
CA TYR A 199 -0.47 -16.47 -11.25
C TYR A 199 0.50 -15.48 -10.59
N PHE A 200 1.62 -15.92 -10.04
CA PHE A 200 2.64 -14.99 -9.54
C PHE A 200 3.24 -14.13 -10.66
N TYR A 201 3.45 -14.69 -11.85
CA TYR A 201 3.86 -13.88 -13.01
C TYR A 201 2.81 -12.84 -13.44
N LYS A 202 1.53 -13.21 -13.41
CA LYS A 202 0.43 -12.26 -13.66
C LYS A 202 0.40 -11.16 -12.59
N SER A 203 0.57 -11.52 -11.32
CA SER A 203 0.65 -10.57 -10.21
C SER A 203 1.78 -9.55 -10.42
N ILE A 204 2.99 -10.00 -10.76
CA ILE A 204 4.14 -9.13 -11.07
C ILE A 204 3.80 -8.16 -12.20
N LYS A 205 3.18 -8.64 -13.29
CA LYS A 205 2.78 -7.81 -14.42
C LYS A 205 1.88 -6.65 -13.96
N HIS A 206 0.84 -6.95 -13.18
CA HIS A 206 -0.15 -5.97 -12.74
C HIS A 206 0.41 -4.97 -11.72
N PHE A 207 1.27 -5.42 -10.79
CA PHE A 207 1.99 -4.49 -9.92
C PHE A 207 2.93 -3.55 -10.71
N LYS A 208 3.59 -4.05 -11.75
CA LYS A 208 4.40 -3.18 -12.63
C LYS A 208 3.57 -2.20 -13.45
N LEU A 209 2.37 -2.59 -13.91
CA LEU A 209 1.47 -1.69 -14.62
C LEU A 209 0.99 -0.54 -13.73
N SER A 210 0.63 -0.84 -12.46
CA SER A 210 0.30 0.20 -11.47
C SER A 210 1.53 0.99 -10.97
N GLY A 211 2.75 0.48 -11.17
CA GLY A 211 3.98 1.09 -10.68
C GLY A 211 4.31 0.79 -9.21
N ASP A 212 3.65 -0.22 -8.62
CA ASP A 212 3.88 -0.65 -7.24
C ASP A 212 5.07 -1.62 -7.15
N LEU A 213 6.27 -1.08 -7.05
CA LEU A 213 7.50 -1.87 -6.94
C LEU A 213 7.68 -2.51 -5.56
N PHE A 214 6.96 -2.02 -4.54
CA PHE A 214 6.98 -2.64 -3.22
C PHE A 214 6.23 -3.97 -3.23
N CYS A 215 4.98 -3.99 -3.71
CA CYS A 215 4.15 -5.19 -3.70
C CYS A 215 4.64 -6.27 -4.68
N VAL A 216 5.44 -5.92 -5.70
CA VAL A 216 6.16 -6.90 -6.55
C VAL A 216 6.98 -7.91 -5.72
N ARG A 217 7.44 -7.52 -4.52
CA ARG A 217 8.16 -8.42 -3.60
C ARG A 217 7.35 -9.66 -3.24
N LEU A 218 6.04 -9.54 -3.05
CA LEU A 218 5.16 -10.63 -2.63
C LEU A 218 5.21 -11.86 -3.58
N PRO A 219 4.89 -11.73 -4.88
CA PRO A 219 4.99 -12.85 -5.81
C PRO A 219 6.44 -13.28 -6.07
N LEU A 220 7.43 -12.38 -6.02
CA LEU A 220 8.83 -12.75 -6.21
C LEU A 220 9.36 -13.65 -5.08
N ASP A 221 9.01 -13.33 -3.83
CA ASP A 221 9.41 -14.14 -2.68
C ASP A 221 8.80 -15.55 -2.76
N GLN A 222 7.53 -15.65 -3.19
CA GLN A 222 6.88 -16.95 -3.42
C GLN A 222 7.51 -17.74 -4.58
N LEU A 223 7.85 -17.09 -5.70
CA LEU A 223 8.55 -17.77 -6.80
C LEU A 223 9.94 -18.26 -6.36
N ARG A 224 10.64 -17.50 -5.52
CA ARG A 224 11.92 -17.91 -4.93
C ARG A 224 11.77 -19.15 -4.06
N GLU A 225 10.73 -19.19 -3.21
CA GLU A 225 10.40 -20.38 -2.40
C GLU A 225 10.07 -21.60 -3.26
N MET A 226 9.49 -21.40 -4.45
CA MET A 226 9.20 -22.45 -5.43
C MET A 226 10.43 -22.90 -6.25
N GLY A 227 11.61 -22.29 -6.04
CA GLY A 227 12.85 -22.66 -6.71
C GLY A 227 12.99 -22.09 -8.13
N GLU A 228 12.33 -20.96 -8.44
CA GLU A 228 12.55 -20.25 -9.70
C GLU A 228 13.99 -19.67 -9.77
N ASP A 229 14.51 -19.53 -10.98
CA ASP A 229 15.89 -19.10 -11.21
C ASP A 229 16.14 -17.67 -10.68
N ALA A 230 17.21 -17.50 -9.92
CA ALA A 230 17.54 -16.23 -9.29
C ALA A 230 17.79 -15.09 -10.30
N GLN A 231 18.41 -15.37 -11.45
CA GLN A 231 18.65 -14.35 -12.47
C GLN A 231 17.35 -13.91 -13.13
N ILE A 232 16.40 -14.83 -13.32
CA ILE A 232 15.05 -14.49 -13.80
C ILE A 232 14.34 -13.61 -12.78
N LEU A 233 14.41 -13.94 -11.49
CA LEU A 233 13.80 -13.13 -10.43
C LEU A 233 14.42 -11.73 -10.34
N ASP A 234 15.74 -11.62 -10.47
CA ASP A 234 16.45 -10.34 -10.48
C ASP A 234 16.00 -9.47 -11.66
N LEU A 235 15.84 -10.06 -12.85
CA LEU A 235 15.32 -9.35 -14.03
C LEU A 235 13.88 -8.86 -13.82
N LEU A 236 13.05 -9.67 -13.17
CA LEU A 236 11.68 -9.30 -12.83
C LEU A 236 11.59 -8.25 -11.72
N ALA A 237 12.61 -8.12 -10.88
CA ALA A 237 12.66 -7.13 -9.80
C ALA A 237 13.06 -5.70 -10.28
N LEU A 238 13.58 -5.57 -11.51
CA LEU A 238 14.00 -4.28 -12.10
C LEU A 238 12.86 -3.27 -12.31
#